data_AF-A0A970F8T6-F1
#
_entry.id   AF-A0A970F8T6-F1
#
_cell.length_a   1.000
_cell.length_b   1.000
_cell.length_c   1.000
_cell.angle_alpha   90.00
_cell.angle_beta   90.00
_cell.angle_gamma   90.00
#
_symmetry.space_group_name_H-M   'P 1'
#
loop_
_entity.id
_entity.type
_entity.pdbx_description
1 polymer ?
#
loop_
_entity_poly.entity_id
_entity_poly.type
_entity_poly.pdbx_seq_one_letter_code
_entity_poly.pdbx_strand_id
1 'polypeptide(L)'
;LYQPNSLDFLMWTLVLYLLIKYLKSENSRWLYFCAIAFAVGLLNKYNIAFLLLALILSFLISEKRKIFLIRHLYIAAALGLIIFLPNLFWQVNSDFPVFQHLKELTQTQLVNVTRTDFLFEQLYFFPGSLLVIVIGLVAFFKFDAFRNYRVLFCTFIFTLVIFTYLKAKNYYSIGLYPIYIAFGAIYLEKILSKGWVKHLRIIFLLSPVLSFFFMFQILLPFLSPQEIIEKKELFDKYNLTRWEDGKIYHIPQDFADMLGWKELAQIVDSAMHLVDEEEKTIIHCDNYGQAGAINYYSDRLATEALSMSADYINWYPLETMDIKNVILVKEASDSDNTREKEKSLFENVFFIGKIENEYAREKATKVYLLKGAKQSINEILLNEIEERKNNR
;
A
#
# COMPACT_ATOMS: atom_id res chain seq x y z
N LEU A 1 -6.68 4.17 -5.77
CA LEU A 1 -5.37 3.69 -5.26
C LEU A 1 -5.39 2.16 -5.21
N TYR A 2 -4.63 1.48 -6.09
CA TYR A 2 -4.52 0.02 -6.09
C TYR A 2 -3.35 -0.37 -5.17
N GLN A 3 -3.60 -0.56 -3.87
CA GLN A 3 -2.58 -0.95 -2.90
C GLN A 3 -2.70 -2.45 -2.55
N PRO A 4 -1.58 -3.19 -2.38
CA PRO A 4 -1.60 -4.60 -1.98
C PRO A 4 -1.98 -4.81 -0.50
N ASN A 5 -2.54 -3.79 0.16
CA ASN A 5 -2.77 -3.75 1.60
C ASN A 5 -3.95 -4.63 2.04
N SER A 6 -5.02 -4.71 1.25
CA SER A 6 -6.21 -5.51 1.61
C SER A 6 -5.87 -7.00 1.74
N LEU A 7 -5.11 -7.54 0.77
CA LEU A 7 -4.63 -8.91 0.82
C LEU A 7 -3.60 -9.12 1.94
N ASP A 8 -2.73 -8.14 2.22
CA ASP A 8 -1.79 -8.19 3.35
C ASP A 8 -2.55 -8.34 4.68
N PHE A 9 -3.57 -7.52 4.93
CA PHE A 9 -4.37 -7.61 6.16
C PHE A 9 -5.08 -8.95 6.32
N LEU A 10 -5.60 -9.50 5.21
CA LEU A 10 -6.21 -10.82 5.18
C LEU A 10 -5.18 -11.92 5.50
N MET A 11 -3.99 -11.87 4.91
CA MET A 11 -2.94 -12.88 5.12
C MET A 11 -2.40 -12.87 6.56
N TRP A 12 -2.20 -11.69 7.16
CA TRP A 12 -1.86 -11.57 8.57
C TRP A 12 -2.92 -12.19 9.49
N THR A 13 -4.18 -11.84 9.24
CA THR A 13 -5.32 -12.38 10.01
C THR A 13 -5.42 -13.89 9.84
N LEU A 14 -5.24 -14.39 8.63
CA LEU A 14 -5.29 -15.82 8.31
C LEU A 14 -4.16 -16.60 9.00
N VAL A 15 -2.93 -16.09 8.98
CA VAL A 15 -1.79 -16.68 9.71
C VAL A 15 -2.10 -16.78 11.20
N LEU A 16 -2.60 -15.69 11.82
CA LEU A 16 -2.96 -15.69 13.24
C LEU A 16 -4.13 -16.63 13.55
N TYR A 17 -5.15 -16.68 12.68
CA TYR A 17 -6.27 -17.62 12.79
C TYR A 17 -5.82 -19.08 12.73
N LEU A 18 -4.98 -19.43 11.75
CA LEU A 18 -4.45 -20.79 11.59
C LEU A 18 -3.56 -21.18 12.77
N LEU A 19 -2.81 -20.23 13.31
CA LEU A 19 -2.05 -20.43 14.54
C LEU A 19 -2.96 -20.69 15.75
N ILE A 20 -4.07 -19.96 15.89
CA ILE A 20 -5.08 -20.24 16.92
C ILE A 20 -5.64 -21.66 16.76
N LYS A 21 -5.91 -22.11 15.52
CA LYS A 21 -6.37 -23.48 15.24
C LYS A 21 -5.31 -24.52 15.63
N TYR A 22 -4.04 -24.24 15.36
CA TYR A 22 -2.92 -25.06 15.82
C TYR A 22 -2.87 -25.12 17.36
N LEU A 23 -2.84 -23.98 18.05
CA LEU A 23 -2.76 -23.91 19.51
C LEU A 23 -3.95 -24.58 20.21
N LYS A 24 -5.12 -24.62 19.58
CA LYS A 24 -6.32 -25.29 20.10
C LYS A 24 -6.27 -26.81 19.94
N SER A 25 -5.78 -27.31 18.81
CA SER A 25 -5.92 -28.72 18.42
C SER A 25 -4.63 -29.52 18.43
N GLU A 26 -3.48 -28.83 18.48
CA GLU A 26 -2.12 -29.37 18.32
C GLU A 26 -1.92 -30.20 17.03
N ASN A 27 -2.86 -30.12 16.08
CA ASN A 27 -2.80 -30.81 14.82
C ASN A 27 -1.84 -30.10 13.86
N SER A 28 -0.78 -30.79 13.45
CA SER A 28 0.27 -30.22 12.61
C SER A 28 -0.21 -29.73 11.24
N ARG A 29 -1.36 -30.18 10.72
CA ARG A 29 -1.92 -29.69 9.45
C ARG A 29 -2.07 -28.16 9.40
N TRP A 30 -2.33 -27.54 10.56
CA TRP A 30 -2.48 -26.09 10.67
C TRP A 30 -1.16 -25.35 10.48
N LEU A 31 -0.02 -25.97 10.80
CA LEU A 31 1.30 -25.40 10.52
C LEU A 31 1.54 -25.32 9.01
N TYR A 32 1.13 -26.33 8.25
CA TYR A 32 1.22 -26.32 6.79
C TYR A 32 0.35 -25.22 6.17
N PHE A 33 -0.91 -25.12 6.58
CA PHE A 33 -1.77 -24.02 6.11
C PHE A 33 -1.20 -22.65 6.51
N CYS A 34 -0.64 -22.53 7.72
CA CYS A 34 -0.01 -21.29 8.17
C CYS A 34 1.19 -20.91 7.29
N ALA A 35 2.04 -21.88 6.92
CA ALA A 35 3.17 -21.65 6.04
C ALA A 35 2.75 -21.28 4.62
N ILE A 36 1.69 -21.90 4.09
CA ILE A 36 1.12 -21.54 2.78
C ILE A 36 0.57 -20.10 2.82
N ALA A 37 -0.24 -19.76 3.82
CA ALA A 37 -0.79 -18.41 3.98
C ALA A 37 0.32 -17.36 4.14
N PHE A 38 1.36 -17.67 4.91
CA PHE A 38 2.52 -16.81 5.06
C PHE A 38 3.29 -16.62 3.74
N ALA A 39 3.52 -17.70 2.98
CA ALA A 39 4.21 -17.63 1.69
C ALA A 39 3.42 -16.81 0.66
N VAL A 40 2.10 -16.99 0.58
CA VAL A 40 1.22 -16.15 -0.25
C VAL A 40 1.27 -14.69 0.20
N GLY A 41 1.27 -14.44 1.52
CA GLY A 41 1.47 -13.11 2.08
C GLY A 41 2.80 -12.48 1.65
N LEU A 42 3.90 -13.24 1.69
CA LEU A 42 5.21 -12.77 1.23
C LEU A 42 5.24 -12.43 -0.26
N LEU A 43 4.56 -13.22 -1.09
CA LEU A 43 4.44 -12.95 -2.53
C LEU A 43 3.64 -11.67 -2.81
N ASN A 44 2.72 -11.27 -1.92
CA ASN A 44 1.99 -10.01 -2.02
C ASN A 44 2.77 -8.82 -1.44
N LYS A 45 3.28 -8.95 -0.21
CA LYS A 45 4.00 -7.88 0.49
C LYS A 45 4.93 -8.46 1.56
N TYR A 46 6.20 -8.06 1.53
CA TYR A 46 7.21 -8.49 2.53
C TYR A 46 6.90 -8.05 3.97
N ASN A 47 5.94 -7.15 4.17
CA ASN A 47 5.52 -6.69 5.49
C ASN A 47 5.19 -7.84 6.46
N ILE A 48 4.58 -8.92 5.96
CA ILE A 48 4.23 -10.10 6.78
C ILE A 48 5.45 -10.77 7.43
N ALA A 49 6.67 -10.58 6.90
CA ALA A 49 7.89 -11.09 7.53
C ALA A 49 8.08 -10.57 8.97
N PHE A 50 7.64 -9.33 9.26
CA PHE A 50 7.70 -8.76 10.60
C PHE A 50 6.72 -9.45 11.58
N LEU A 51 5.59 -9.95 11.08
CA LEU A 51 4.71 -10.82 11.86
C LEU A 51 5.41 -12.13 12.23
N LEU A 52 6.09 -12.77 11.27
CA LEU A 52 6.84 -14.01 11.54
C LEU A 52 7.95 -13.78 12.55
N LEU A 53 8.71 -12.68 12.43
CA LEU A 53 9.73 -12.32 13.41
C LEU A 53 9.14 -12.14 14.81
N ALA A 54 8.04 -11.39 14.94
CA ALA A 54 7.33 -11.22 16.20
C ALA A 54 6.81 -12.54 16.78
N LEU A 55 6.30 -13.44 15.94
CA LEU A 55 5.86 -14.79 16.33
C LEU A 55 7.03 -15.63 16.86
N ILE A 56 8.17 -15.65 16.16
CA ILE A 56 9.36 -16.37 16.60
C ILE A 56 9.80 -15.89 17.99
N LEU A 57 9.95 -14.57 18.17
CA LEU A 57 10.30 -13.96 19.46
C LEU A 57 9.27 -14.32 20.55
N SER A 58 7.98 -14.27 20.22
CA SER A 58 6.89 -14.62 21.13
C SER A 58 6.96 -16.08 21.57
N PHE A 59 7.16 -17.00 20.63
CA PHE A 59 7.24 -18.43 20.93
C PHE A 59 8.46 -18.75 21.79
N LEU A 60 9.61 -18.13 21.51
CA LEU A 60 10.86 -18.34 22.27
C LEU A 60 10.71 -18.01 23.75
N ILE A 61 10.04 -16.89 24.09
CA ILE A 61 9.84 -16.47 25.48
C ILE A 61 8.63 -17.13 26.16
N SER A 62 7.74 -17.78 25.39
CA SER A 62 6.53 -18.41 25.92
C SER A 62 6.74 -19.85 26.38
N GLU A 63 5.79 -20.36 27.17
CA GLU A 63 5.70 -21.79 27.51
C GLU A 63 5.50 -22.69 26.27
N LYS A 64 5.10 -22.12 25.13
CA LYS A 64 4.87 -22.82 23.86
C LYS A 64 6.13 -22.97 22.99
N ARG A 65 7.33 -22.63 23.50
CA ARG A 65 8.62 -22.80 22.79
C ARG A 65 8.90 -24.21 22.28
N LYS A 66 8.24 -25.23 22.85
CA LYS A 66 8.32 -26.62 22.36
C LYS A 66 7.87 -26.78 20.90
N ILE A 67 7.17 -25.79 20.32
CA ILE A 67 6.85 -25.77 18.89
C ILE A 67 8.10 -25.93 18.01
N PHE A 68 9.25 -25.40 18.44
CA PHE A 68 10.53 -25.53 17.72
C PHE A 68 11.11 -26.95 17.78
N LEU A 69 10.57 -27.86 18.60
CA LEU A 69 10.99 -29.27 18.60
C LEU A 69 10.15 -30.12 17.63
N ILE A 70 9.10 -29.54 17.04
CA ILE A 70 8.14 -30.27 16.23
C ILE A 70 8.64 -30.36 14.79
N ARG A 71 8.90 -31.59 14.32
CA ARG A 71 9.38 -31.84 12.95
C ARG A 71 8.48 -31.21 11.87
N HIS A 72 7.16 -31.25 12.05
CA HIS A 72 6.22 -30.69 11.10
C HIS A 72 6.34 -29.16 10.92
N LEU A 73 6.87 -28.43 11.91
CA LEU A 73 7.16 -27.00 11.75
C LEU A 73 8.16 -26.77 10.62
N TYR A 74 9.23 -27.56 10.59
CA TYR A 74 10.29 -27.45 9.60
C TYR A 74 9.84 -27.92 8.21
N ILE A 75 9.02 -28.97 8.14
CA ILE A 75 8.45 -29.41 6.87
C ILE A 75 7.48 -28.35 6.31
N ALA A 76 6.66 -27.74 7.17
CA ALA A 76 5.81 -26.62 6.77
C ALA A 76 6.64 -25.40 6.33
N ALA A 77 7.72 -25.07 7.03
CA ALA A 77 8.63 -23.99 6.64
C ALA A 77 9.28 -24.27 5.27
N ALA A 78 9.72 -25.50 5.01
CA ALA A 78 10.25 -25.91 3.71
C ALA A 78 9.19 -25.79 2.60
N LEU A 79 7.94 -26.17 2.87
CA LEU A 79 6.83 -25.97 1.94
C LEU A 79 6.61 -24.47 1.63
N GLY A 80 6.57 -23.62 2.66
CA GLY A 80 6.44 -22.18 2.48
C GLY A 80 7.59 -21.59 1.65
N LEU A 81 8.82 -22.06 1.90
CA LEU A 81 10.00 -21.66 1.11
C LEU A 81 9.87 -22.10 -0.35
N ILE A 82 9.39 -23.31 -0.65
CA ILE A 82 9.16 -23.78 -2.02
C ILE A 82 8.16 -22.88 -2.76
N ILE A 83 7.07 -22.47 -2.08
CA ILE A 83 6.07 -21.57 -2.67
C ILE A 83 6.67 -20.18 -2.95
N PHE A 84 7.52 -19.69 -2.04
CA PHE A 84 8.18 -18.39 -2.18
C PHE A 84 9.41 -18.43 -3.11
N LEU A 85 9.92 -19.62 -3.43
CA LEU A 85 11.18 -19.83 -4.15
C LEU A 85 11.25 -19.13 -5.52
N PRO A 86 10.18 -19.10 -6.35
CA PRO A 86 10.23 -18.39 -7.63
C PRO A 86 10.51 -16.90 -7.47
N ASN A 87 9.93 -16.27 -6.45
CA ASN A 87 10.19 -14.86 -6.15
C ASN A 87 11.62 -14.66 -5.64
N LEU A 88 12.12 -15.55 -4.77
CA LEU A 88 13.49 -15.48 -4.29
C LEU A 88 14.52 -15.62 -5.43
N PHE A 89 14.29 -16.54 -6.36
CA PHE A 89 15.14 -16.72 -7.54
C PHE A 89 15.11 -15.47 -8.44
N TRP A 90 13.93 -14.89 -8.66
CA TRP A 90 13.79 -13.64 -9.41
C TRP A 90 14.53 -12.48 -8.72
N GLN A 91 14.42 -12.35 -7.40
CA GLN A 91 15.14 -11.32 -6.63
C GLN A 91 16.66 -11.48 -6.81
N VAL A 92 17.19 -12.70 -6.70
CA VAL A 92 18.63 -12.97 -6.88
C VAL A 92 19.10 -12.60 -8.29
N ASN A 93 18.34 -13.00 -9.31
CA ASN A 93 18.70 -12.72 -10.71
C ASN A 93 18.50 -11.25 -11.12
N SER A 94 17.88 -10.45 -10.25
CA SER A 94 17.60 -9.03 -10.49
C SER A 94 18.35 -8.13 -9.51
N ASP A 95 19.35 -8.64 -8.80
CA ASP A 95 20.18 -7.90 -7.83
C ASP A 95 19.42 -7.32 -6.61
N PHE A 96 18.36 -8.01 -6.18
CA PHE A 96 17.53 -7.67 -5.01
C PHE A 96 16.94 -6.24 -5.02
N PRO A 97 16.09 -5.89 -6.00
CA PRO A 97 15.43 -4.58 -6.10
C PRO A 97 14.64 -4.20 -4.83
N VAL A 98 14.23 -5.19 -4.02
CA VAL A 98 13.58 -4.94 -2.73
C VAL A 98 14.43 -4.12 -1.77
N PHE A 99 15.75 -4.30 -1.74
CA PHE A 99 16.61 -3.54 -0.82
C PHE A 99 16.74 -2.08 -1.25
N GLN A 100 16.87 -1.84 -2.55
CA GLN A 100 16.88 -0.48 -3.08
C GLN A 100 15.54 0.21 -2.84
N HIS A 101 14.41 -0.48 -3.08
CA HIS A 101 13.09 0.04 -2.76
C HIS A 101 12.92 0.39 -1.28
N LEU A 102 13.37 -0.48 -0.37
CA LEU A 102 13.33 -0.22 1.08
C LEU A 102 14.21 0.96 1.49
N LYS A 103 15.37 1.13 0.85
CA LYS A 103 16.28 2.27 1.07
C LYS A 103 15.62 3.58 0.63
N GLU A 104 15.07 3.62 -0.58
CA GLU A 104 14.34 4.77 -1.12
C GLU A 104 13.16 5.14 -0.22
N LEU A 105 12.35 4.15 0.16
CA LEU A 105 11.21 4.30 1.07
C LEU A 105 11.65 4.90 2.41
N THR A 106 12.78 4.45 2.95
CA THR A 106 13.34 4.93 4.21
C THR A 106 13.84 6.37 4.09
N GLN A 107 14.46 6.74 2.97
CA GLN A 107 15.07 8.06 2.74
C GLN A 107 14.05 9.15 2.38
N THR A 108 12.93 8.79 1.78
CA THR A 108 11.95 9.76 1.26
C THR A 108 10.67 9.82 2.07
N GLN A 109 10.12 8.67 2.49
CA GLN A 109 8.78 8.61 3.11
C GLN A 109 8.84 8.38 4.61
N LEU A 110 9.58 7.37 5.08
CA LEU A 110 9.60 7.02 6.51
C LEU A 110 10.34 8.04 7.38
N VAL A 111 11.10 8.96 6.79
CA VAL A 111 11.79 10.04 7.51
C VAL A 111 10.80 10.92 8.27
N ASN A 112 9.60 11.09 7.71
CA ASN A 112 8.55 11.96 8.22
C ASN A 112 7.68 11.29 9.29
N VAL A 113 7.87 9.99 9.52
CA VAL A 113 7.16 9.21 10.54
C VAL A 113 7.92 9.31 11.86
N THR A 114 7.24 9.79 12.90
CA THR A 114 7.78 9.75 14.27
C THR A 114 7.34 8.46 14.97
N ARG A 115 8.17 7.97 15.88
CA ARG A 115 7.89 6.76 16.66
C ARG A 115 6.68 6.92 17.57
N THR A 116 6.50 8.14 18.09
CA THR A 116 5.36 8.51 18.93
C THR A 116 4.08 8.55 18.12
N ASP A 117 4.11 9.16 16.92
CA ASP A 117 2.93 9.23 16.06
C ASP A 117 2.46 7.82 15.69
N PHE A 118 3.40 6.93 15.30
CA PHE A 118 3.07 5.54 15.01
C PHE A 118 2.25 4.87 16.13
N LEU A 119 2.65 5.05 17.40
CA LEU A 119 1.98 4.45 18.56
C LEU A 119 0.61 5.08 18.83
N PHE A 120 0.48 6.41 18.74
CA PHE A 120 -0.81 7.07 18.94
C PHE A 120 -1.80 6.74 17.82
N GLU A 121 -1.33 6.65 16.59
CA GLU A 121 -2.15 6.31 15.42
C GLU A 121 -2.76 4.91 15.49
N GLN A 122 -2.14 3.99 16.24
CA GLN A 122 -2.72 2.67 16.53
C GLN A 122 -4.08 2.74 17.23
N LEU A 123 -4.36 3.82 17.98
CA LEU A 123 -5.63 4.02 18.67
C LEU A 123 -6.75 4.47 17.73
N TYR A 124 -6.42 4.98 16.54
CA TYR A 124 -7.36 5.55 15.59
C TYR A 124 -7.86 4.58 14.51
N PHE A 125 -7.26 3.38 14.36
CA PHE A 125 -7.71 2.42 13.35
C PHE A 125 -9.06 1.76 13.68
N PHE A 126 -9.28 1.46 14.95
CA PHE A 126 -10.49 0.74 15.39
C PHE A 126 -11.17 1.46 16.56
N PRO A 127 -11.52 2.75 16.45
CA PRO A 127 -12.00 3.54 17.59
C PRO A 127 -13.27 2.95 18.22
N GLY A 128 -14.20 2.47 17.39
CA GLY A 128 -15.43 1.82 17.87
C GLY A 128 -15.24 0.41 18.43
N SER A 129 -14.08 -0.21 18.22
CA SER A 129 -13.72 -1.52 18.80
C SER A 129 -12.54 -1.42 19.79
N LEU A 130 -12.05 -0.22 20.10
CA LEU A 130 -10.86 -0.02 20.91
C LEU A 130 -11.03 -0.63 22.30
N LEU A 131 -12.18 -0.41 22.94
CA LEU A 131 -12.49 -1.01 24.23
C LEU A 131 -12.55 -2.54 24.14
N VAL A 132 -13.10 -3.09 23.06
CA VAL A 132 -13.15 -4.55 22.83
C VAL A 132 -11.73 -5.11 22.72
N ILE A 133 -10.85 -4.44 21.96
CA ILE A 133 -9.44 -4.83 21.79
C ILE A 133 -8.70 -4.80 23.13
N VAL A 134 -8.82 -3.70 23.89
CA VAL A 134 -8.18 -3.58 25.23
C VAL A 134 -8.68 -4.66 26.17
N ILE A 135 -9.99 -4.93 26.19
CA ILE A 135 -10.58 -6.00 26.99
C ILE A 135 -10.06 -7.37 26.54
N GLY A 136 -9.88 -7.59 25.24
CA GLY A 136 -9.27 -8.81 24.68
C GLY A 136 -7.82 -9.00 25.11
N LEU A 137 -7.02 -7.94 25.11
CA LEU A 137 -5.63 -7.97 25.58
C LEU A 137 -5.56 -8.30 27.08
N VAL A 138 -6.43 -7.70 27.90
CA VAL A 138 -6.55 -8.02 29.34
C VAL A 138 -7.02 -9.46 29.56
N ALA A 139 -7.91 -9.96 28.70
CA ALA A 139 -8.50 -11.30 28.82
C ALA A 139 -7.45 -12.42 28.73
N PHE A 140 -6.32 -12.25 28.01
CA PHE A 140 -5.24 -13.25 28.00
C PHE A 140 -4.66 -13.57 29.39
N PHE A 141 -4.80 -12.64 30.34
CA PHE A 141 -4.31 -12.79 31.71
C PHE A 141 -5.43 -13.05 32.72
N LYS A 142 -6.66 -12.61 32.44
CA LYS A 142 -7.80 -12.75 33.36
C LYS A 142 -8.71 -13.93 33.07
N PHE A 143 -8.72 -14.45 31.84
CA PHE A 143 -9.57 -15.56 31.46
C PHE A 143 -8.74 -16.83 31.26
N ASP A 144 -8.93 -17.83 32.12
CA ASP A 144 -8.14 -19.07 32.08
C ASP A 144 -8.22 -19.81 30.74
N ALA A 145 -9.37 -19.73 30.06
CA ALA A 145 -9.54 -20.30 28.72
C ALA A 145 -8.56 -19.70 27.69
N PHE A 146 -8.04 -18.49 27.94
CA PHE A 146 -7.11 -17.80 27.05
C PHE A 146 -5.63 -18.02 27.40
N ARG A 147 -5.33 -18.75 28.48
CA ARG A 147 -3.95 -19.01 28.92
C ARG A 147 -3.08 -19.62 27.81
N ASN A 148 -3.64 -20.54 27.02
CA ASN A 148 -2.96 -21.19 25.90
C ASN A 148 -2.62 -20.25 24.73
N TYR A 149 -3.21 -19.05 24.68
CA TYR A 149 -3.06 -18.09 23.59
C TYR A 149 -2.26 -16.85 23.97
N ARG A 150 -1.65 -16.81 25.17
CA ARG A 150 -0.81 -15.69 25.64
C ARG A 150 0.36 -15.35 24.70
N VAL A 151 0.81 -16.32 23.90
CA VAL A 151 1.82 -16.07 22.85
C VAL A 151 1.35 -14.97 21.87
N LEU A 152 0.05 -14.86 21.59
CA LEU A 152 -0.52 -13.83 20.72
C LEU A 152 -0.46 -12.44 21.35
N PHE A 153 -0.52 -12.32 22.69
CA PHE A 153 -0.28 -11.05 23.36
C PHE A 153 1.17 -10.60 23.16
N CYS A 154 2.14 -11.50 23.34
CA CYS A 154 3.55 -11.19 23.07
C CYS A 154 3.76 -10.81 21.60
N THR A 155 3.05 -11.45 20.66
CA THR A 155 3.14 -11.15 19.23
C THR A 155 2.67 -9.74 18.94
N PHE A 156 1.55 -9.32 19.53
CA PHE A 156 1.06 -7.94 19.44
C PHE A 156 2.14 -6.94 19.87
N ILE A 157 2.72 -7.14 21.06
CA ILE A 157 3.73 -6.24 21.63
C ILE A 157 5.00 -6.23 20.77
N PHE A 158 5.53 -7.39 20.38
CA PHE A 158 6.75 -7.45 19.58
C PHE A 158 6.57 -6.82 18.20
N THR A 159 5.43 -7.04 17.53
CA THR A 159 5.16 -6.37 16.26
C THR A 159 5.11 -4.86 16.43
N LEU A 160 4.41 -4.34 17.44
CA LEU A 160 4.35 -2.89 17.69
C LEU A 160 5.74 -2.32 18.01
N VAL A 161 6.56 -3.03 18.80
CA VAL A 161 7.95 -2.61 19.09
C VAL A 161 8.80 -2.57 17.83
N ILE A 162 8.73 -3.61 17.00
CA ILE A 162 9.48 -3.69 15.73
C ILE A 162 9.09 -2.53 14.82
N PHE A 163 7.80 -2.30 14.61
CA PHE A 163 7.31 -1.22 13.75
C PHE A 163 7.60 0.18 14.29
N THR A 164 7.50 0.37 15.60
CA THR A 164 7.91 1.62 16.25
C THR A 164 9.40 1.87 16.04
N TYR A 165 10.25 0.86 16.21
CA TYR A 165 11.69 0.99 16.02
C TYR A 165 12.04 1.39 14.58
N LEU A 166 11.40 0.73 13.61
CA LEU A 166 11.61 0.92 12.16
C LEU A 166 10.87 2.13 11.56
N LYS A 167 10.11 2.88 12.36
CA LYS A 167 9.25 3.99 11.88
C LYS A 167 8.33 3.54 10.73
N ALA A 168 7.73 2.36 10.86
CA ALA A 168 6.85 1.81 9.85
C ALA A 168 5.62 2.70 9.64
N LYS A 169 5.01 2.64 8.45
CA LYS A 169 3.71 3.28 8.22
C LYS A 169 2.67 2.66 9.16
N ASN A 170 1.82 3.50 9.73
CA ASN A 170 0.85 3.12 10.76
C ASN A 170 -0.04 1.93 10.36
N TYR A 171 -0.49 1.88 9.11
CA TYR A 171 -1.42 0.87 8.62
C TYR A 171 -0.79 -0.51 8.42
N TYR A 172 0.53 -0.65 8.52
CA TYR A 172 1.22 -1.95 8.37
C TYR A 172 0.85 -2.94 9.47
N SER A 173 0.32 -2.48 10.61
CA SER A 173 -0.12 -3.30 11.75
C SER A 173 -1.60 -3.71 11.70
N ILE A 174 -2.42 -3.17 10.79
CA ILE A 174 -3.89 -3.36 10.80
C ILE A 174 -4.26 -4.85 10.80
N GLY A 175 -3.52 -5.68 10.06
CA GLY A 175 -3.74 -7.13 9.99
C GLY A 175 -3.61 -7.87 11.33
N LEU A 176 -3.03 -7.25 12.38
CA LEU A 176 -2.97 -7.83 13.73
C LEU A 176 -4.34 -7.84 14.42
N TYR A 177 -5.09 -6.75 14.29
CA TYR A 177 -6.22 -6.42 15.16
C TYR A 177 -7.42 -7.38 15.14
N PRO A 178 -7.82 -7.98 14.00
CA PRO A 178 -9.06 -8.76 13.92
C PRO A 178 -9.18 -9.88 14.96
N ILE A 179 -8.09 -10.59 15.26
CA ILE A 179 -8.13 -11.66 16.27
C ILE A 179 -8.35 -11.10 17.70
N TYR A 180 -7.84 -9.92 18.01
CA TYR A 180 -7.98 -9.30 19.34
C TYR A 180 -9.39 -8.77 19.56
N ILE A 181 -10.04 -8.28 18.49
CA ILE A 181 -11.49 -7.98 18.51
C ILE A 181 -12.28 -9.26 18.85
N ALA A 182 -11.95 -10.39 18.22
CA ALA A 182 -12.61 -11.66 18.50
C ALA A 182 -12.39 -12.15 19.95
N PHE A 183 -11.16 -12.12 20.46
CA PHE A 183 -10.87 -12.48 21.86
C PHE A 183 -11.61 -11.55 22.85
N GLY A 184 -11.64 -10.25 22.56
CA GLY A 184 -12.37 -9.25 23.34
C GLY A 184 -13.87 -9.53 23.38
N ALA A 185 -14.47 -9.81 22.22
CA ALA A 185 -15.89 -10.13 22.11
C ALA A 185 -16.27 -11.39 22.92
N ILE A 186 -15.46 -12.44 22.86
CA ILE A 186 -15.69 -13.68 23.63
C ILE A 186 -15.64 -13.41 25.15
N TYR A 187 -14.65 -12.64 25.61
CA TYR A 187 -14.53 -12.34 27.03
C TYR A 187 -15.65 -11.39 27.52
N LEU A 188 -16.04 -10.42 26.70
CA LEU A 188 -17.20 -9.55 26.93
C LEU A 188 -18.49 -10.37 27.08
N GLU A 189 -18.74 -11.35 26.19
CA GLU A 189 -19.89 -12.23 26.28
C GLU A 189 -19.98 -12.92 27.64
N LYS A 190 -18.83 -13.39 28.16
CA LYS A 190 -18.74 -14.05 29.46
C LYS A 190 -19.05 -13.10 30.62
N ILE A 191 -18.40 -11.94 30.68
CA ILE A 191 -18.53 -11.00 31.82
C ILE A 191 -19.86 -10.23 31.81
N LEU A 192 -20.48 -10.05 30.64
CA LEU A 192 -21.77 -9.37 30.48
C LEU A 192 -22.94 -10.36 30.36
N SER A 193 -22.82 -11.58 30.89
CA SER A 193 -23.83 -12.66 30.70
C SER A 193 -25.03 -12.61 31.65
N LYS A 194 -24.94 -11.91 32.77
CA LYS A 194 -25.95 -11.96 33.85
C LYS A 194 -26.25 -10.58 34.43
N GLY A 195 -27.40 -10.45 35.09
CA GLY A 195 -27.79 -9.22 35.79
C GLY A 195 -27.98 -8.02 34.87
N TRP A 196 -27.82 -6.81 35.41
CA TRP A 196 -28.00 -5.55 34.67
C TRP A 196 -26.89 -5.30 33.64
N VAL A 197 -25.68 -5.82 33.88
CA VAL A 197 -24.52 -5.61 32.98
C VAL A 197 -24.72 -6.20 31.59
N LYS A 198 -25.67 -7.13 31.40
CA LYS A 198 -26.05 -7.64 30.06
C LYS A 198 -26.50 -6.54 29.12
N HIS A 199 -27.11 -5.48 29.66
CA HIS A 199 -27.58 -4.35 28.86
C HIS A 199 -26.41 -3.53 28.30
N LEU A 200 -25.22 -3.58 28.93
CA LEU A 200 -24.01 -2.90 28.42
C LEU A 200 -23.52 -3.49 27.09
N ARG A 201 -23.94 -4.70 26.69
CA ARG A 201 -23.62 -5.28 25.38
C ARG A 201 -24.02 -4.35 24.23
N ILE A 202 -25.12 -3.60 24.39
CA ILE A 202 -25.59 -2.65 23.38
C ILE A 202 -24.54 -1.57 23.10
N ILE A 203 -23.76 -1.15 24.10
CA ILE A 203 -22.70 -0.15 23.94
C ILE A 203 -21.61 -0.69 23.02
N PHE A 204 -21.16 -1.93 23.23
CA PHE A 204 -20.11 -2.54 22.41
C PHE A 204 -20.58 -2.87 20.99
N LEU A 205 -21.88 -3.17 20.80
CA LEU A 205 -22.46 -3.41 19.47
C LEU A 205 -22.68 -2.10 18.71
N LEU A 206 -23.16 -1.05 19.38
CA LEU A 206 -23.40 0.24 18.76
C LEU A 206 -22.12 1.05 18.56
N SER A 207 -21.08 0.85 19.37
CA SER A 207 -19.86 1.66 19.30
C SER A 207 -19.19 1.62 17.91
N PRO A 208 -18.98 0.46 17.24
CA PRO A 208 -18.46 0.44 15.87
C PRO A 208 -19.37 1.18 14.87
N VAL A 209 -20.68 1.00 14.99
CA VAL A 209 -21.68 1.63 14.11
C VAL A 209 -21.68 3.14 14.28
N LEU A 210 -21.71 3.63 15.52
CA LEU A 210 -21.69 5.04 15.84
C LEU A 210 -20.35 5.68 15.45
N SER A 211 -19.22 5.04 15.76
CA SER A 211 -17.91 5.53 15.34
C SER A 211 -17.81 5.64 13.81
N PHE A 212 -18.29 4.64 13.08
CA PHE A 212 -18.35 4.72 11.62
C PHE A 212 -19.29 5.85 11.16
N PHE A 213 -20.47 5.98 11.75
CA PHE A 213 -21.42 7.05 11.42
C PHE A 213 -20.84 8.46 11.65
N PHE A 214 -19.99 8.67 12.65
CA PHE A 214 -19.33 9.96 12.86
C PHE A 214 -18.10 10.17 11.97
N MET A 215 -17.46 9.09 11.51
CA MET A 215 -16.18 9.17 10.78
C MET A 215 -16.30 8.91 9.28
N PHE A 216 -17.43 8.41 8.76
CA PHE A 216 -17.53 8.02 7.34
C PHE A 216 -17.24 9.17 6.37
N GLN A 217 -17.62 10.40 6.72
CA GLN A 217 -17.36 11.60 5.91
C GLN A 217 -15.86 11.94 5.81
N ILE A 218 -15.06 11.44 6.76
CA ILE A 218 -13.62 11.66 6.84
C ILE A 218 -12.87 10.50 6.21
N LEU A 219 -13.35 9.27 6.43
CA LEU A 219 -12.69 8.03 6.00
C LEU A 219 -12.99 7.64 4.55
N LEU A 220 -14.17 8.01 4.03
CA LEU A 220 -14.61 7.70 2.68
C LEU A 220 -14.67 8.97 1.83
N PRO A 221 -14.45 8.86 0.50
CA PRO A 221 -14.54 9.99 -0.43
C PRO A 221 -16.01 10.36 -0.70
N PHE A 222 -16.74 10.70 0.37
CA PHE A 222 -18.15 11.09 0.31
C PHE A 222 -18.30 12.59 0.07
N LEU A 223 -17.39 13.39 0.62
CA LEU A 223 -17.37 14.84 0.46
C LEU A 223 -16.60 15.24 -0.81
N SER A 224 -17.09 16.26 -1.51
CA SER A 224 -16.35 16.94 -2.57
C SER A 224 -15.12 17.68 -2.00
N PRO A 225 -14.10 17.98 -2.81
CA PRO A 225 -12.93 18.74 -2.35
C PRO A 225 -13.29 20.08 -1.70
N GLN A 226 -14.28 20.80 -2.25
CA GLN A 226 -14.77 22.07 -1.69
C GLN A 226 -15.35 21.87 -0.29
N GLU A 227 -16.20 20.86 -0.09
CA GLU A 227 -16.79 20.54 1.22
C GLU A 227 -15.73 20.12 2.25
N ILE A 228 -14.65 19.46 1.82
CA ILE A 228 -13.51 19.11 2.69
C ILE A 228 -12.80 20.38 3.15
N ILE A 229 -12.61 21.35 2.26
CA ILE A 229 -11.97 22.63 2.58
C ILE A 229 -12.84 23.45 3.54
N GLU A 230 -14.15 23.49 3.32
CA GLU A 230 -15.09 24.13 4.24
C GLU A 230 -15.06 23.47 5.64
N LYS A 231 -14.78 22.16 5.69
CA LYS A 231 -14.64 21.38 6.93
C LYS A 231 -13.18 21.13 7.32
N LYS A 232 -12.22 21.96 6.88
CA LYS A 232 -10.78 21.68 7.03
C LYS A 232 -10.38 21.39 8.48
N GLU A 233 -10.93 22.12 9.45
CA GLU A 233 -10.67 21.92 10.88
C GLU A 233 -10.95 20.47 11.34
N LEU A 234 -11.98 19.83 10.78
CA LEU A 234 -12.33 18.44 11.09
C LEU A 234 -11.21 17.48 10.66
N PHE A 235 -10.62 17.70 9.49
CA PHE A 235 -9.56 16.86 8.94
C PHE A 235 -8.20 17.14 9.59
N ASP A 236 -7.89 18.42 9.82
CA ASP A 236 -6.67 18.86 10.49
C ASP A 236 -6.59 18.33 11.93
N LYS A 237 -7.71 18.25 12.65
CA LYS A 237 -7.80 17.69 14.00
C LYS A 237 -7.24 16.27 14.09
N TYR A 238 -7.37 15.48 13.02
CA TYR A 238 -6.87 14.12 12.92
C TYR A 238 -5.58 14.02 12.08
N ASN A 239 -4.94 15.15 11.80
CA ASN A 239 -3.70 15.26 11.01
C ASN A 239 -3.81 14.66 9.60
N LEU A 240 -5.01 14.63 9.01
CA LEU A 240 -5.27 13.93 7.73
C LEU A 240 -4.87 14.73 6.50
N THR A 241 -4.64 16.04 6.67
CA THR A 241 -4.17 16.95 5.61
C THR A 241 -2.66 17.05 5.55
N ARG A 242 -1.94 16.40 6.48
CA ARG A 242 -0.49 16.25 6.41
C ARG A 242 -0.14 15.10 5.48
N TRP A 243 0.54 15.41 4.39
CA TRP A 243 0.93 14.44 3.37
C TRP A 243 2.21 13.70 3.76
N GLU A 244 2.55 12.66 2.99
CA GLU A 244 3.74 11.84 3.20
C GLU A 244 5.05 12.63 3.09
N ASP A 245 5.05 13.79 2.41
CA ASP A 245 6.18 14.72 2.33
C ASP A 245 6.36 15.57 3.61
N GLY A 246 5.43 15.43 4.58
CA GLY A 246 5.45 16.10 5.86
C GLY A 246 4.79 17.49 5.86
N LYS A 247 4.29 18.00 4.74
CA LYS A 247 3.64 19.31 4.64
C LYS A 247 2.13 19.20 4.81
N ILE A 248 1.50 20.32 5.17
CA ILE A 248 0.05 20.44 5.33
C ILE A 248 -0.54 21.01 4.05
N TYR A 249 -1.58 20.36 3.54
CA TYR A 249 -2.30 20.75 2.32
C TYR A 249 -3.77 21.08 2.60
N HIS A 250 -4.50 21.45 1.55
CA HIS A 250 -5.91 21.82 1.64
C HIS A 250 -6.82 20.61 1.92
N ILE A 251 -6.48 19.44 1.37
CA ILE A 251 -7.26 18.21 1.50
C ILE A 251 -6.34 17.00 1.79
N PRO A 252 -6.87 15.89 2.31
CA PRO A 252 -6.10 14.66 2.50
C PRO A 252 -5.45 14.13 1.22
N GLN A 253 -4.26 13.55 1.36
CA GLN A 253 -3.46 13.10 0.21
C GLN A 253 -4.19 12.06 -0.62
N ASP A 254 -4.78 11.04 0.01
CA ASP A 254 -5.51 9.98 -0.69
C ASP A 254 -6.64 10.53 -1.57
N PHE A 255 -7.28 11.63 -1.17
CA PHE A 255 -8.33 12.28 -1.97
C PHE A 255 -7.74 13.16 -3.07
N ALA A 256 -6.66 13.89 -2.79
CA ALA A 256 -5.93 14.65 -3.81
C ALA A 256 -5.36 13.75 -4.92
N ASP A 257 -4.93 12.55 -4.55
CA ASP A 257 -4.46 11.48 -5.44
C ASP A 257 -5.56 10.94 -6.36
N MET A 258 -6.86 11.21 -6.11
CA MET A 258 -7.98 10.75 -6.95
C MET A 258 -8.52 11.81 -7.91
N LEU A 259 -7.89 12.99 -7.97
CA LEU A 259 -8.33 14.14 -8.77
C LEU A 259 -7.38 14.40 -9.95
N GLY A 260 -7.87 15.09 -10.98
CA GLY A 260 -7.07 15.45 -12.18
C GLY A 260 -6.87 14.31 -13.19
N TRP A 261 -7.18 13.06 -12.85
CA TRP A 261 -6.97 11.90 -13.74
C TRP A 261 -7.76 11.96 -15.06
N LYS A 262 -9.06 12.28 -15.00
CA LYS A 262 -9.89 12.44 -16.19
C LYS A 262 -9.43 13.61 -17.06
N GLU A 263 -9.06 14.71 -16.41
CA GLU A 263 -8.53 15.89 -17.08
C GLU A 263 -7.21 15.56 -17.82
N LEU A 264 -6.29 14.86 -17.17
CA LEU A 264 -5.04 14.40 -17.80
C LEU A 264 -5.31 13.53 -19.03
N ALA A 265 -6.22 12.57 -18.93
CA ALA A 265 -6.60 11.72 -20.05
C ALA A 265 -7.18 12.53 -21.22
N GLN A 266 -8.06 13.50 -20.95
CA GLN A 266 -8.63 14.37 -21.99
C GLN A 266 -7.59 15.27 -22.67
N ILE A 267 -6.58 15.74 -21.94
CA ILE A 267 -5.46 16.50 -22.53
C ILE A 267 -4.64 15.59 -23.45
N VAL A 268 -4.42 14.33 -23.06
CA VAL A 268 -3.74 13.32 -23.89
C VAL A 268 -4.56 12.97 -25.12
N ASP A 269 -5.88 12.81 -25.00
CA ASP A 269 -6.79 12.59 -26.13
C ASP A 269 -6.71 13.75 -27.12
N SER A 270 -6.68 14.99 -26.60
CA SER A 270 -6.49 16.20 -27.41
C SER A 270 -5.15 16.21 -28.14
N ALA A 271 -4.09 15.70 -27.52
CA ALA A 271 -2.80 15.52 -28.17
C ALA A 271 -2.87 14.45 -29.29
N MET A 272 -3.54 13.33 -29.02
CA MET A 272 -3.70 12.24 -30.00
C MET A 272 -4.47 12.68 -31.24
N HIS A 273 -5.45 13.57 -31.09
CA HIS A 273 -6.17 14.18 -32.22
C HIS A 273 -5.29 14.98 -33.20
N LEU A 274 -4.09 15.39 -32.79
CA LEU A 274 -3.15 16.17 -33.60
C LEU A 274 -2.09 15.29 -34.28
N VAL A 275 -2.17 13.98 -34.10
CA VAL A 275 -1.24 12.99 -34.63
C VAL A 275 -1.86 12.33 -35.85
N ASP A 276 -1.07 12.23 -36.93
CA ASP A 276 -1.51 11.59 -38.18
C ASP A 276 -1.21 10.08 -38.21
N GLU A 277 -0.10 9.67 -37.57
CA GLU A 277 0.36 8.26 -37.45
C GLU A 277 0.19 7.78 -36.00
N GLU A 278 -1.05 7.52 -35.56
CA GLU A 278 -1.36 7.09 -34.19
C GLU A 278 -0.63 5.76 -33.84
N GLU A 279 -0.46 4.85 -34.81
CA GLU A 279 0.22 3.56 -34.67
C GLU A 279 1.76 3.65 -34.48
N LYS A 280 2.34 4.84 -34.65
CA LYS A 280 3.76 5.13 -34.40
C LYS A 280 3.96 6.12 -33.26
N THR A 281 2.95 6.25 -32.41
CA THR A 281 2.92 7.24 -31.35
C THR A 281 2.84 6.56 -30.00
N ILE A 282 3.79 6.85 -29.12
CA ILE A 282 3.75 6.37 -27.73
C ILE A 282 3.29 7.47 -26.79
N ILE A 283 2.73 7.08 -25.65
CA ILE A 283 2.44 7.98 -24.53
C ILE A 283 3.42 7.63 -23.41
N HIS A 284 4.31 8.56 -23.10
CA HIS A 284 5.36 8.41 -22.09
C HIS A 284 5.07 9.31 -20.88
N CYS A 285 4.88 8.69 -19.72
CA CYS A 285 4.60 9.36 -18.46
C CYS A 285 5.75 9.24 -17.46
N ASP A 286 5.88 10.25 -16.59
CA ASP A 286 6.89 10.26 -15.53
C ASP A 286 6.64 9.15 -14.48
N ASN A 287 5.37 8.90 -14.15
CA ASN A 287 5.01 7.89 -13.15
C ASN A 287 3.85 6.97 -13.59
N TYR A 288 3.71 5.85 -12.89
CA TYR A 288 2.72 4.82 -13.18
C TYR A 288 1.28 5.24 -12.87
N GLY A 289 1.08 6.25 -12.00
CA GLY A 289 -0.23 6.80 -11.67
C GLY A 289 -0.82 7.55 -12.86
N GLN A 290 -0.01 8.36 -13.53
CA GLN A 290 -0.36 9.06 -14.77
C GLN A 290 -0.68 8.07 -15.89
N ALA A 291 0.20 7.09 -16.13
CA ALA A 291 -0.01 6.06 -17.13
C ALA A 291 -1.32 5.28 -16.87
N GLY A 292 -1.55 4.85 -15.63
CA GLY A 292 -2.78 4.17 -15.24
C GLY A 292 -4.04 5.03 -15.37
N ALA A 293 -3.96 6.32 -15.05
CA ALA A 293 -5.07 7.25 -15.22
C ALA A 293 -5.46 7.41 -16.70
N ILE A 294 -4.47 7.57 -17.58
CA ILE A 294 -4.67 7.69 -19.02
C ILE A 294 -5.25 6.38 -19.57
N ASN A 295 -4.65 5.23 -19.25
CA ASN A 295 -5.13 3.91 -19.68
C ASN A 295 -6.57 3.59 -19.26
N TYR A 296 -7.03 4.18 -18.16
CA TYR A 296 -8.38 3.96 -17.65
C TYR A 296 -9.42 4.96 -18.18
N TYR A 297 -9.06 6.23 -18.33
CA TYR A 297 -10.02 7.31 -18.65
C TYR A 297 -9.96 7.83 -20.09
N SER A 298 -8.91 7.53 -20.84
CA SER A 298 -8.82 7.91 -22.25
C SER A 298 -9.77 7.06 -23.08
N ASP A 299 -10.50 7.70 -23.98
CA ASP A 299 -11.37 7.02 -24.94
C ASP A 299 -10.68 6.77 -26.30
N ARG A 300 -9.39 7.17 -26.43
CA ARG A 300 -8.69 7.22 -27.73
C ARG A 300 -7.21 6.82 -27.63
N LEU A 301 -6.97 5.58 -27.22
CA LEU A 301 -5.63 5.01 -27.17
C LEU A 301 -5.37 4.10 -28.37
N ALA A 302 -4.41 4.49 -29.21
CA ALA A 302 -3.81 3.58 -30.19
C ALA A 302 -2.76 2.65 -29.56
N THR A 303 -2.17 3.06 -28.43
CA THR A 303 -1.27 2.27 -27.60
C THR A 303 -1.49 2.60 -26.12
N GLU A 304 -1.11 1.68 -25.24
CA GLU A 304 -1.09 1.94 -23.81
C GLU A 304 -0.13 3.08 -23.47
N ALA A 305 -0.53 3.91 -22.49
CA ALA A 305 0.34 4.84 -21.82
C ALA A 305 1.30 4.08 -20.90
N LEU A 306 2.57 4.48 -20.97
CA LEU A 306 3.69 3.79 -20.34
C LEU A 306 4.45 4.75 -19.43
N SER A 307 5.19 4.19 -18.47
CA SER A 307 6.12 4.96 -17.64
C SER A 307 7.39 4.16 -17.40
N MET A 308 8.46 4.82 -17.00
CA MET A 308 9.68 4.12 -16.56
C MET A 308 9.63 3.69 -15.09
N SER A 309 8.46 3.81 -14.46
CA SER A 309 8.24 3.46 -13.05
C SER A 309 7.81 2.00 -12.90
N ALA A 310 8.29 1.34 -11.84
CA ALA A 310 7.93 -0.03 -11.50
C ALA A 310 8.12 -1.04 -12.66
N ASP A 311 7.11 -1.83 -12.97
CA ASP A 311 7.10 -2.89 -13.98
C ASP A 311 6.82 -2.39 -15.41
N TYR A 312 6.17 -1.23 -15.58
CA TYR A 312 5.93 -0.59 -16.88
C TYR A 312 7.20 -0.42 -17.73
N ILE A 313 8.37 -0.30 -17.10
CA ILE A 313 9.67 -0.23 -17.79
C ILE A 313 9.92 -1.42 -18.75
N ASN A 314 9.24 -2.55 -18.53
CA ASN A 314 9.38 -3.75 -19.36
C ASN A 314 8.38 -3.83 -20.51
N TRP A 315 7.46 -2.88 -20.64
CA TRP A 315 6.31 -2.96 -21.57
C TRP A 315 6.44 -2.00 -22.77
N TYR A 316 7.59 -1.34 -22.94
CA TYR A 316 7.81 -0.49 -24.09
C TYR A 316 7.87 -1.31 -25.39
N PRO A 317 7.12 -0.93 -26.45
CA PRO A 317 7.01 -1.69 -27.69
C PRO A 317 8.21 -1.48 -28.63
N LEU A 318 9.44 -1.46 -28.09
CA LEU A 318 10.64 -1.06 -28.83
C LEU A 318 11.00 -1.99 -30.00
N GLU A 319 10.56 -3.25 -29.94
CA GLU A 319 10.77 -4.24 -31.01
C GLU A 319 9.65 -4.27 -32.06
N THR A 320 8.47 -3.73 -31.73
CA THR A 320 7.25 -3.88 -32.55
C THR A 320 6.75 -2.59 -33.15
N MET A 321 7.23 -1.44 -32.68
CA MET A 321 6.83 -0.11 -33.14
C MET A 321 8.06 0.74 -33.45
N ASP A 322 8.13 1.32 -34.65
CA ASP A 322 9.10 2.39 -34.98
C ASP A 322 8.52 3.74 -34.53
N ILE A 323 9.00 4.25 -33.40
CA ILE A 323 8.40 5.40 -32.72
C ILE A 323 8.74 6.69 -33.47
N LYS A 324 7.70 7.37 -33.98
CA LYS A 324 7.82 8.66 -34.69
C LYS A 324 7.34 9.85 -33.89
N ASN A 325 6.33 9.63 -33.03
CA ASN A 325 5.79 10.69 -32.18
C ASN A 325 5.72 10.22 -30.73
N VAL A 326 5.78 11.18 -29.81
CA VAL A 326 5.68 10.93 -28.38
C VAL A 326 4.73 11.95 -27.76
N ILE A 327 3.70 11.48 -27.08
CA ILE A 327 2.94 12.29 -26.14
C ILE A 327 3.66 12.18 -24.80
N LEU A 328 4.32 13.27 -24.40
CA LEU A 328 5.17 13.33 -23.23
C LEU A 328 4.40 13.97 -22.07
N VAL A 329 4.22 13.22 -20.98
CA VAL A 329 3.57 13.68 -19.75
C VAL A 329 4.62 13.89 -18.67
N LYS A 330 4.65 15.10 -18.10
CA LYS A 330 5.70 15.56 -17.20
C LYS A 330 5.15 16.16 -15.93
N GLU A 331 5.69 15.72 -14.79
CA GLU A 331 5.32 16.25 -13.47
C GLU A 331 5.59 17.75 -13.36
N ALA A 332 4.86 18.42 -12.46
CA ALA A 332 5.02 19.86 -12.25
C ALA A 332 6.42 20.28 -11.75
N SER A 333 7.15 19.35 -11.10
CA SER A 333 8.53 19.52 -10.62
C SER A 333 9.57 19.54 -11.73
N ASP A 334 9.20 19.15 -12.96
CA ASP A 334 10.09 19.12 -14.11
C ASP A 334 10.56 20.53 -14.48
N SER A 335 11.88 20.74 -14.41
CA SER A 335 12.48 22.08 -14.46
C SER A 335 12.77 22.58 -15.87
N ASP A 336 12.86 21.69 -16.87
CA ASP A 336 13.14 22.09 -18.25
C ASP A 336 11.86 22.58 -18.97
N ASN A 337 11.41 23.78 -18.66
CA ASN A 337 10.26 24.37 -19.35
C ASN A 337 10.48 24.63 -20.84
N THR A 338 11.74 24.62 -21.29
CA THR A 338 12.13 24.94 -22.66
C THR A 338 12.08 23.73 -23.60
N ARG A 339 12.15 22.51 -23.07
CA ARG A 339 12.18 21.26 -23.84
C ARG A 339 13.33 21.22 -24.84
N GLU A 340 14.50 21.75 -24.46
CA GLU A 340 15.65 21.83 -25.40
C GLU A 340 16.15 20.44 -25.79
N LYS A 341 16.11 19.46 -24.86
CA LYS A 341 16.40 18.05 -25.18
C LYS A 341 15.44 17.56 -26.26
N GLU A 342 14.14 17.68 -26.05
CA GLU A 342 13.13 17.17 -26.99
C GLU A 342 13.15 17.92 -28.34
N LYS A 343 13.37 19.24 -28.35
CA LYS A 343 13.53 20.02 -29.58
C LYS A 343 14.70 19.56 -30.45
N SER A 344 15.76 19.03 -29.83
CA SER A 344 16.89 18.44 -30.58
C SER A 344 16.53 17.09 -31.22
N LEU A 345 15.58 16.36 -30.63
CA LEU A 345 15.17 15.01 -31.02
C LEU A 345 13.97 14.97 -31.99
N PHE A 346 13.11 15.98 -31.96
CA PHE A 346 11.88 16.04 -32.76
C PHE A 346 11.82 17.30 -33.63
N GLU A 347 11.15 17.21 -34.78
CA GLU A 347 10.87 18.35 -35.66
C GLU A 347 10.02 19.41 -34.98
N ASN A 348 8.97 18.97 -34.29
CA ASN A 348 8.02 19.88 -33.65
C ASN A 348 7.72 19.44 -32.22
N VAL A 349 7.63 20.41 -31.32
CA VAL A 349 7.28 20.23 -29.91
C VAL A 349 6.13 21.17 -29.58
N PHE A 350 4.97 20.62 -29.25
CA PHE A 350 3.77 21.38 -28.92
C PHE A 350 3.43 21.21 -27.45
N PHE A 351 3.16 22.30 -26.75
CA PHE A 351 2.51 22.25 -25.45
C PHE A 351 1.00 22.10 -25.67
N ILE A 352 0.41 21.04 -25.11
CA ILE A 352 -1.01 20.73 -25.31
C ILE A 352 -1.84 21.27 -24.16
N GLY A 353 -1.38 21.05 -22.93
CA GLY A 353 -2.11 21.49 -21.74
C GLY A 353 -1.45 21.02 -20.46
N LYS A 354 -2.11 21.31 -19.35
CA LYS A 354 -1.70 20.88 -18.01
C LYS A 354 -2.92 20.62 -17.15
N ILE A 355 -2.76 19.81 -16.10
CA ILE A 355 -3.80 19.65 -15.07
C ILE A 355 -4.00 21.00 -14.36
N GLU A 356 -5.22 21.54 -14.41
CA GLU A 356 -5.61 22.79 -13.76
C GLU A 356 -6.34 22.55 -12.43
N ASN A 357 -6.86 21.34 -12.19
CA ASN A 357 -7.54 21.02 -10.94
C ASN A 357 -6.72 21.41 -9.72
N GLU A 358 -7.22 22.39 -8.96
CA GLU A 358 -6.49 23.02 -7.86
C GLU A 358 -6.16 22.05 -6.72
N TYR A 359 -6.97 21.01 -6.55
CA TYR A 359 -6.88 20.08 -5.44
C TYR A 359 -6.22 18.74 -5.83
N ALA A 360 -5.88 18.56 -7.10
CA ALA A 360 -5.14 17.39 -7.55
C ALA A 360 -3.72 17.43 -6.98
N ARG A 361 -3.25 16.29 -6.47
CA ARG A 361 -1.85 16.14 -6.06
C ARG A 361 -0.90 16.44 -7.22
N GLU A 362 -1.29 16.03 -8.42
CA GLU A 362 -0.52 16.19 -9.65
C GLU A 362 -0.86 17.49 -10.41
N LYS A 363 -1.41 18.51 -9.72
CA LYS A 363 -1.69 19.82 -10.33
C LYS A 363 -0.47 20.33 -11.09
N ALA A 364 -0.72 20.92 -12.26
CA ALA A 364 0.27 21.46 -13.19
C ALA A 364 1.17 20.42 -13.88
N THR A 365 0.86 19.12 -13.79
CA THR A 365 1.41 18.11 -14.71
C THR A 365 1.10 18.51 -16.14
N LYS A 366 2.13 18.53 -16.99
CA LYS A 366 2.08 19.06 -18.36
C LYS A 366 2.06 17.93 -19.38
N VAL A 367 1.37 18.16 -20.49
CA VAL A 367 1.36 17.27 -21.65
C VAL A 367 1.91 18.00 -22.85
N TYR A 368 2.88 17.37 -23.50
CA TYR A 368 3.50 17.83 -24.72
C TYR A 368 3.30 16.80 -25.83
N LEU A 369 3.17 17.26 -27.06
CA LEU A 369 3.21 16.42 -28.25
C LEU A 369 4.52 16.67 -29.00
N LEU A 370 5.32 15.62 -29.16
CA LEU A 370 6.57 15.62 -29.89
C LEU A 370 6.33 14.92 -31.24
N LYS A 371 6.40 15.64 -32.37
CA LYS A 371 6.15 15.10 -33.72
C LYS A 371 7.41 15.04 -34.55
N GLY A 372 7.54 13.97 -35.34
CA GLY A 372 8.60 13.81 -36.34
C GLY A 372 9.96 13.59 -35.71
N ALA A 373 10.21 12.37 -35.21
CA ALA A 373 11.50 11.99 -34.68
C ALA A 373 12.63 12.18 -35.71
N LYS A 374 13.66 12.97 -35.35
CA LYS A 374 14.87 13.22 -36.13
C LYS A 374 15.90 12.09 -36.01
N GLN A 375 15.77 11.27 -34.96
CA GLN A 375 16.66 10.17 -34.59
C GLN A 375 15.83 9.00 -34.06
N SER A 376 16.46 7.83 -33.87
CA SER A 376 15.78 6.64 -33.34
C SER A 376 15.38 6.83 -31.88
N ILE A 377 14.10 7.12 -31.62
CA ILE A 377 13.56 7.22 -30.26
C ILE A 377 13.61 5.86 -29.56
N ASN A 378 13.48 4.77 -30.32
CA ASN A 378 13.61 3.41 -29.81
C ASN A 378 14.97 3.19 -29.13
N GLU A 379 16.07 3.60 -29.76
CA GLU A 379 17.42 3.46 -29.20
C GLU A 379 17.61 4.33 -27.94
N ILE A 380 17.06 5.54 -27.93
CA ILE A 380 17.13 6.44 -26.77
C ILE A 380 16.41 5.81 -25.58
N LEU A 381 15.18 5.33 -25.79
CA LEU A 381 14.40 4.69 -24.72
C LEU A 381 15.04 3.38 -24.27
N LEU A 382 15.61 2.59 -25.18
CA LEU A 382 16.33 1.36 -24.82
C LEU A 382 17.51 1.68 -23.89
N ASN A 383 18.33 2.67 -24.24
CA ASN A 383 19.46 3.11 -23.41
C ASN A 383 18.99 3.63 -22.05
N GLU A 384 17.93 4.44 -22.00
CA GLU A 384 17.36 4.93 -20.73
C GLU A 384 16.79 3.79 -19.87
N ILE A 385 16.18 2.77 -20.49
CA ILE A 385 15.70 1.57 -19.80
C ILE A 385 16.85 0.77 -19.22
N GLU A 386 17.90 0.52 -20.00
CA GLU A 386 19.09 -0.20 -19.57
C GLU A 386 19.82 0.54 -18.44
N GLU A 387 20.00 1.85 -18.56
CA GLU A 387 20.59 2.68 -17.51
C GLU A 387 19.78 2.58 -16.20
N ARG A 388 18.45 2.71 -16.27
CA ARG A 388 17.59 2.60 -15.10
C ARG A 388 17.57 1.18 -14.51
N LYS A 389 17.72 0.15 -15.33
CA LYS A 389 17.83 -1.24 -14.87
C LYS A 389 19.19 -1.52 -14.22
N ASN A 390 20.25 -0.90 -14.70
CA ASN A 390 21.60 -1.03 -14.13
C ASN A 390 21.80 -0.22 -12.84
N ASN A 391 21.05 0.89 -12.69
CA ASN A 391 21.04 1.73 -11.49
C ASN A 391 20.00 1.27 -10.43
N ARG A 392 19.34 0.11 -10.64
CA ARG A 392 18.33 -0.44 -9.72
C ARG A 392 18.90 -1.23 -8.55
#